data_AF-E0S7C6-F1
#
_entry.id   AF-E0S7C6-F1
#
_cell.length_a   1.000
_cell.length_b   1.000
_cell.length_c   1.000
_cell.angle_alpha   90.00
_cell.angle_beta   90.00
_cell.angle_gamma   90.00
#
_symmetry.space_group_name_H-M   'P 1'
#
loop_
_entity.id
_entity.type
_entity.pdbx_description
1 polymer ?
#
loop_
_entity_poly.entity_id
_entity_poly.type
_entity_poly.pdbx_seq_one_letter_code
_entity_poly.pdbx_strand_id
1 'polypeptide(L)'
;MEDGDGMEDTDGERFSEAMAALNRISQSISLMDKNNRDCLACDNTIEISTIGDVVRMYSYLLACVSDHVAKVLPIDFRDAFIVESLILDNICEKKVLDFNKIFEEIREPCDFVKKEIREAAEKCLLNNSINIDCEQELDSLMYKVYKKCVDSNFSKNLSLKEVELLLVILFRRSESSRFFKVFGRHKKSKGIFRLGLLMSLKDGDEASMHKLLEGYNEDSLSVESYFLSNESDFLRRSIDPDWILLGEDNKEWISFRRKEMEWEECVHFWAVNREGSSSALNKSMMDLCIKHEKYEEGWVVYSRGCKKTLYVIHKACLLSLKGLRQTNDRKWISRLFEVVEASGPEEDDAKYLVASDVIENLSALSENTRNLVLKEFITRMDLLGKNEKIVNLVIRGLLSLCQKCEESQKAHTSLGNYADILYTKWKKHKLCGNYPLDNRDQIESEIYSNVLSVFDTLQDKEKVLGVCKDVVNSNAKITKELCSKIQALHTVNLESLKSEPTSLEQYSVLERLVSLVLQKH
;
A
#
# COMPACT_ATOMS: atom_id res chain seq x y z
N MET A 1 -3.14 -30.94 9.60
CA MET A 1 -1.73 -31.18 9.96
C MET A 1 -0.98 -31.08 8.67
N GLU A 2 -0.69 -29.84 8.31
CA GLU A 2 0.08 -29.49 7.13
C GLU A 2 1.25 -28.66 7.64
N ASP A 3 2.41 -29.04 7.15
CA ASP A 3 3.72 -28.75 7.69
C ASP A 3 3.98 -27.24 7.76
N GLY A 4 4.39 -26.79 8.93
CA GLY A 4 4.95 -25.46 9.11
C GLY A 4 6.32 -25.43 8.46
N ASP A 5 6.45 -24.62 7.41
CA ASP A 5 7.74 -24.14 6.92
C ASP A 5 8.46 -23.48 8.09
N GLY A 6 9.49 -24.17 8.58
CA GLY A 6 10.40 -23.64 9.57
C GLY A 6 11.08 -22.40 9.00
N MET A 7 10.85 -21.25 9.64
CA MET A 7 11.83 -20.18 9.59
C MET A 7 13.09 -20.72 10.28
N GLU A 8 14.08 -21.10 9.46
CA GLU A 8 15.41 -21.47 9.91
C GLU A 8 16.05 -20.34 10.74
N ASP A 9 16.91 -20.73 11.70
CA ASP A 9 17.69 -19.89 12.62
C ASP A 9 18.66 -18.92 11.90
N THR A 10 18.15 -17.94 11.15
CA THR A 10 18.98 -17.06 10.31
C THR A 10 19.84 -16.07 11.10
N ASP A 11 19.46 -15.73 12.33
CA ASP A 11 20.18 -14.72 13.12
C ASP A 11 21.42 -15.30 13.84
N GLY A 12 21.35 -16.57 14.25
CA GLY A 12 22.48 -17.28 14.86
C GLY A 12 23.63 -17.51 13.87
N GLU A 13 23.30 -17.85 12.62
CA GLU A 13 24.30 -18.03 11.56
C GLU A 13 24.98 -16.71 11.18
N ARG A 14 24.22 -15.61 11.07
CA ARG A 14 24.76 -14.27 10.76
C ARG A 14 25.71 -13.76 11.84
N PHE A 15 25.35 -13.96 13.11
CA PHE A 15 26.21 -13.58 14.23
C PHE A 15 27.52 -14.38 14.21
N SER A 16 27.45 -15.70 14.01
CA SER A 16 28.63 -16.57 13.91
C SER A 16 29.56 -16.19 12.76
N GLU A 17 29.00 -15.90 11.58
CA GLU A 17 29.77 -15.45 10.41
C GLU A 17 30.50 -14.12 10.68
N ALA A 18 29.82 -13.16 11.31
CA ALA A 18 30.42 -11.88 11.68
C ALA A 18 31.53 -12.01 12.73
N MET A 19 31.38 -12.91 13.70
CA MET A 19 32.46 -13.21 14.66
C MET A 19 33.70 -13.75 13.96
N ALA A 20 33.51 -14.71 13.04
CA ALA A 20 34.62 -15.29 12.28
C ALA A 20 35.30 -14.22 11.40
N ALA A 21 34.53 -13.36 10.74
CA ALA A 21 35.05 -12.23 9.95
C ALA A 21 35.83 -11.23 10.82
N LEU A 22 35.28 -10.85 11.98
CA LEU A 22 35.93 -9.92 12.92
C LEU A 22 37.27 -10.46 13.42
N ASN A 23 37.35 -11.77 13.70
CA ASN A 23 38.59 -12.42 14.10
C ASN A 23 39.63 -12.41 12.98
N ARG A 24 39.24 -12.66 11.72
CA ARG A 24 40.15 -12.56 10.56
C ARG A 24 40.67 -11.14 10.34
N ILE A 25 39.81 -10.13 10.49
CA ILE A 25 40.20 -8.72 10.43
C ILE A 25 41.19 -8.39 11.56
N SER A 26 40.89 -8.81 12.79
CA SER A 26 41.75 -8.60 13.95
C SER A 26 43.14 -9.21 13.75
N GLN A 27 43.19 -10.47 13.30
CA GLN A 27 44.44 -11.15 12.97
C GLN A 27 45.22 -10.38 11.90
N SER A 28 44.56 -9.93 10.84
CA SER A 28 45.19 -9.15 9.76
C SER A 28 45.79 -7.84 10.27
N ILE A 29 45.06 -7.11 11.13
CA ILE A 29 45.52 -5.85 11.74
C ILE A 29 46.67 -6.12 12.72
N SER A 30 46.64 -7.24 13.45
CA SER A 30 47.68 -7.59 14.42
C SER A 30 49.06 -7.76 13.79
N LEU A 31 49.11 -8.13 12.50
CA LEU A 31 50.32 -8.35 11.70
C LEU A 31 50.87 -7.06 11.05
N MET A 32 50.19 -5.92 11.19
CA MET A 32 50.60 -4.65 10.57
C MET A 32 51.64 -3.90 11.41
N ASP A 33 52.37 -3.00 10.75
CA ASP A 33 53.33 -2.10 11.39
C ASP A 33 52.62 -1.13 12.35
N LYS A 34 53.06 -1.12 13.60
CA LYS A 34 52.47 -0.39 14.73
C LYS A 34 53.38 0.72 15.21
N ASN A 35 52.80 1.86 15.58
CA ASN A 35 53.52 2.91 16.29
C ASN A 35 53.75 2.49 17.76
N ASN A 36 54.81 2.96 18.42
CA ASN A 36 55.03 2.71 19.86
C ASN A 36 53.99 3.46 20.72
N ARG A 37 52.76 2.95 20.79
CA ARG A 37 51.67 3.44 21.63
C ARG A 37 50.88 2.24 22.15
N ASP A 38 50.39 2.33 23.39
CA ASP A 38 49.52 1.30 23.96
C ASP A 38 48.24 1.17 23.13
N CYS A 39 47.76 -0.06 22.90
CA CYS A 39 46.62 -0.28 22.03
C CYS A 39 45.74 -1.43 22.52
N LEU A 40 44.56 -1.06 23.03
CA LEU A 40 43.56 -2.00 23.53
C LEU A 40 43.15 -3.08 22.53
N ALA A 41 43.25 -2.83 21.22
CA ALA A 41 42.95 -3.84 20.19
C ALA A 41 44.06 -4.90 20.04
N CYS A 42 45.30 -4.52 20.30
CA CYS A 42 46.47 -5.41 20.22
C CYS A 42 46.72 -6.13 21.55
N ASP A 43 46.33 -5.51 22.66
CA ASP A 43 46.65 -5.96 24.01
C ASP A 43 45.53 -6.81 24.65
N ASN A 44 44.28 -6.67 24.18
CA ASN A 44 43.15 -7.44 24.70
C ASN A 44 42.75 -8.60 23.78
N THR A 45 42.67 -9.81 24.34
CA THR A 45 41.92 -10.93 23.76
C THR A 45 40.51 -10.91 24.31
N ILE A 46 39.54 -10.47 23.52
CA ILE A 46 38.13 -10.48 23.90
C ILE A 46 37.51 -11.78 23.39
N GLU A 47 36.91 -12.55 24.29
CA GLU A 47 36.02 -13.64 23.91
C GLU A 47 34.69 -13.03 23.45
N ILE A 48 34.34 -13.26 22.19
CA ILE A 48 33.14 -12.69 21.57
C ILE A 48 31.98 -13.65 21.84
N SER A 49 31.02 -13.22 22.65
CA SER A 49 29.84 -14.03 23.01
C SER A 49 28.52 -13.30 22.75
N THR A 50 28.55 -11.97 22.66
CA THR A 50 27.39 -11.10 22.48
C THR A 50 27.61 -10.06 21.38
N ILE A 51 26.53 -9.40 20.93
CA ILE A 51 26.62 -8.27 19.98
C ILE A 51 27.40 -7.08 20.57
N GLY A 52 27.30 -6.85 21.88
CA GLY A 52 28.10 -5.86 22.58
C GLY A 52 29.60 -6.13 22.48
N ASP A 53 30.01 -7.40 22.52
CA ASP A 53 31.41 -7.81 22.33
C ASP A 53 31.92 -7.51 20.92
N VAL A 54 31.09 -7.78 19.90
CA VAL A 54 31.39 -7.45 18.50
C VAL A 54 31.61 -5.95 18.33
N VAL A 55 30.71 -5.12 18.86
CA VAL A 55 30.81 -3.65 18.78
C VAL A 55 32.04 -3.12 19.51
N ARG A 56 32.33 -3.66 20.69
CA ARG A 56 33.51 -3.32 21.47
C ARG A 56 34.79 -3.65 20.70
N MET A 57 34.91 -4.86 20.18
CA MET A 57 36.08 -5.28 19.41
C MET A 57 36.21 -4.45 18.12
N TYR A 58 35.11 -4.20 17.42
CA TYR A 58 35.07 -3.31 16.25
C TYR A 58 35.57 -1.90 16.60
N SER A 59 35.14 -1.33 17.73
CA SER A 59 35.56 0.00 18.19
C SER A 59 37.06 0.05 18.51
N TYR A 60 37.60 -1.01 19.12
CA TYR A 60 39.05 -1.14 19.32
C TYR A 60 39.81 -1.22 18.00
N LEU A 61 39.34 -2.01 17.04
CA LEU A 61 39.98 -2.10 15.72
C LEU A 61 39.91 -0.76 14.98
N LEU A 62 38.81 -0.02 15.10
CA LEU A 62 38.64 1.32 14.53
C LEU A 62 39.66 2.31 15.11
N ALA A 63 39.85 2.30 16.44
CA ALA A 63 40.85 3.13 17.13
C ALA A 63 42.28 2.71 16.73
N CYS A 64 42.56 1.41 16.69
CA CYS A 64 43.85 0.86 16.28
C CYS A 64 44.20 1.26 14.85
N VAL A 65 43.28 1.08 13.90
CA VAL A 65 43.47 1.48 12.51
C VAL A 65 43.61 2.98 12.38
N SER A 66 42.92 3.78 13.20
CA SER A 66 43.01 5.25 13.14
C SER A 66 44.38 5.75 13.64
N ASP A 67 44.78 5.35 14.84
CA ASP A 67 45.84 6.04 15.60
C ASP A 67 47.11 5.21 15.83
N HIS A 68 47.00 3.87 15.78
CA HIS A 68 48.10 2.97 16.13
C HIS A 68 48.82 2.40 14.91
N VAL A 69 48.08 1.96 13.89
CA VAL A 69 48.66 1.36 12.68
C VAL A 69 49.29 2.45 11.79
N ALA A 70 50.59 2.32 11.54
CA ALA A 70 51.36 3.29 10.75
C ALA A 70 51.09 3.16 9.24
N LYS A 71 50.98 1.93 8.75
CA LYS A 71 50.62 1.58 7.36
C LYS A 71 49.63 0.43 7.37
N VAL A 72 48.48 0.63 6.72
CA VAL A 72 47.44 -0.40 6.65
C VAL A 72 47.69 -1.26 5.41
N LEU A 73 47.93 -2.55 5.63
CA LEU A 73 47.78 -3.55 4.56
C LEU A 73 46.28 -3.75 4.27
N PRO A 74 45.86 -4.05 3.03
CA PRO A 74 44.46 -4.26 2.72
C PRO A 74 43.89 -5.39 3.61
N ILE A 75 42.89 -5.07 4.42
CA ILE A 75 42.04 -6.09 5.05
C ILE A 75 41.02 -6.56 4.02
N ASP A 76 40.47 -7.77 4.20
CA ASP A 76 39.39 -8.24 3.34
C ASP A 76 38.14 -7.38 3.52
N PHE A 77 37.76 -6.64 2.46
CA PHE A 77 36.58 -5.78 2.45
C PHE A 77 35.28 -6.58 2.59
N ARG A 78 35.28 -7.86 2.21
CA ARG A 78 34.13 -8.74 2.42
C ARG A 78 33.91 -9.01 3.90
N ASP A 79 34.97 -9.32 4.64
CA ASP A 79 34.89 -9.53 6.08
C ASP A 79 34.45 -8.25 6.79
N ALA A 80 35.04 -7.11 6.40
CA ALA A 80 34.66 -5.82 6.98
C ALA A 80 33.20 -5.45 6.66
N PHE A 81 32.71 -5.78 5.46
CA PHE A 81 31.32 -5.59 5.08
C PHE A 81 30.36 -6.44 5.89
N ILE A 82 30.68 -7.70 6.18
CA ILE A 82 29.86 -8.59 7.02
C ILE A 82 29.70 -7.97 8.42
N VAL A 83 30.82 -7.59 9.03
CA VAL A 83 30.84 -7.00 10.37
C VAL A 83 30.08 -5.68 10.41
N GLU A 84 30.36 -4.75 9.49
CA GLU A 84 29.66 -3.45 9.48
C GLU A 84 28.18 -3.60 9.15
N SER A 85 27.79 -4.53 8.27
CA SER A 85 26.38 -4.79 7.99
C SER A 85 25.63 -5.27 9.23
N LEU A 86 26.23 -6.22 10.00
CA LEU A 86 25.63 -6.68 11.26
C LEU A 86 25.50 -5.55 12.28
N ILE A 87 26.53 -4.72 12.42
CA ILE A 87 26.48 -3.57 13.33
C ILE A 87 25.37 -2.60 12.91
N LEU A 88 25.28 -2.28 11.62
CA LEU A 88 24.23 -1.40 11.09
C LEU A 88 22.83 -1.99 11.24
N ASP A 89 22.65 -3.31 11.11
CA ASP A 89 21.35 -3.97 11.34
C ASP A 89 20.85 -3.81 12.79
N ASN A 90 21.76 -3.56 13.74
CA ASN A 90 21.46 -3.37 15.16
C ASN A 90 21.42 -1.89 15.59
N ILE A 91 21.95 -0.97 14.78
CA ILE A 91 21.99 0.48 15.08
C ILE A 91 20.98 1.26 14.22
N CYS A 92 20.89 0.96 12.93
CA CYS A 92 19.92 1.60 12.04
C CYS A 92 18.50 1.22 12.48
N GLU A 93 17.59 2.18 12.40
CA GLU A 93 16.18 1.87 12.61
C GLU A 93 15.71 0.84 11.59
N LYS A 94 15.12 -0.26 12.08
CA LYS A 94 14.53 -1.26 11.19
C LYS A 94 13.36 -0.59 10.45
N LYS A 95 13.50 -0.42 9.13
CA LYS A 95 12.39 -0.03 8.27
C LYS A 95 11.33 -1.13 8.30
N VAL A 96 10.35 -1.02 9.18
CA VAL A 96 9.19 -1.90 9.17
C VAL A 96 8.23 -1.36 8.11
N LEU A 97 8.25 -1.98 6.94
CA LEU A 97 7.32 -1.68 5.84
C LEU A 97 6.17 -2.69 5.77
N ASP A 98 6.28 -3.79 6.52
CA ASP A 98 5.26 -4.83 6.60
C ASP A 98 4.17 -4.41 7.60
N PHE A 99 2.98 -4.15 7.09
CA PHE A 99 1.85 -3.70 7.89
C PHE A 99 1.45 -4.73 8.95
N ASN A 100 1.55 -6.03 8.69
CA ASN A 100 1.23 -7.05 9.68
C ASN A 100 2.22 -7.00 10.83
N LYS A 101 3.53 -6.93 10.52
CA LYS A 101 4.57 -6.76 11.54
C LYS A 101 4.39 -5.46 12.31
N ILE A 102 4.05 -4.35 11.65
CA ILE A 102 3.77 -3.08 12.34
C ILE A 102 2.62 -3.26 13.35
N PHE A 103 1.61 -4.09 13.09
CA PHE A 103 0.53 -4.38 14.05
C PHE A 103 0.88 -5.41 15.12
N GLU A 104 1.81 -6.34 14.85
CA GLU A 104 2.20 -7.45 15.73
C GLU A 104 3.38 -7.09 16.66
N GLU A 105 4.31 -6.28 16.18
CA GLU A 105 5.43 -5.77 16.97
C GLU A 105 4.89 -4.78 18.00
N ILE A 106 4.76 -5.26 19.24
CA ILE A 106 5.01 -4.40 20.40
C ILE A 106 6.41 -3.86 20.16
N ARG A 107 6.59 -2.54 20.11
CA ARG A 107 7.94 -1.96 20.08
C ARG A 107 8.68 -2.41 21.33
N GLU A 108 9.34 -3.56 21.26
CA GLU A 108 10.47 -3.79 22.13
C GLU A 108 11.46 -2.70 21.77
N PRO A 109 11.86 -1.87 22.75
CA PRO A 109 12.74 -0.77 22.45
C PRO A 109 14.03 -1.35 21.90
N CYS A 110 14.27 -1.14 20.61
CA CYS A 110 15.60 -1.22 20.02
C CYS A 110 16.61 -0.38 20.86
N ASP A 111 16.10 0.55 21.68
CA ASP A 111 16.81 1.30 22.72
C ASP A 111 17.60 0.42 23.71
N PHE A 112 17.17 -0.81 24.06
CA PHE A 112 17.96 -1.64 24.98
C PHE A 112 19.26 -2.11 24.31
N VAL A 113 19.16 -2.66 23.09
CA VAL A 113 20.33 -3.10 22.31
C VAL A 113 21.21 -1.89 21.95
N LYS A 114 20.61 -0.77 21.52
CA LYS A 114 21.34 0.48 21.25
C LYS A 114 22.06 1.01 22.49
N LYS A 115 21.43 0.92 23.67
CA LYS A 115 22.04 1.31 24.95
C LYS A 115 23.20 0.40 25.33
N GLU A 116 23.06 -0.92 25.19
CA GLU A 116 24.17 -1.85 25.44
C GLU A 116 25.34 -1.62 24.48
N ILE A 117 25.06 -1.40 23.20
CA ILE A 117 26.04 -1.02 22.16
C ILE A 117 26.74 0.30 22.53
N ARG A 118 25.98 1.30 23.00
CA ARG A 118 26.50 2.60 23.45
C ARG A 118 27.42 2.46 24.64
N GLU A 119 26.97 1.78 25.70
CA GLU A 119 27.77 1.52 26.89
C GLU A 119 29.05 0.74 26.57
N ALA A 120 28.98 -0.19 25.61
CA ALA A 120 30.15 -0.92 25.12
C ALA A 120 31.12 -0.01 24.35
N ALA A 121 30.63 0.87 23.47
CA ALA A 121 31.46 1.78 22.68
C ALA A 121 32.10 2.90 23.51
N GLU A 122 31.35 3.52 24.43
CA GLU A 122 31.83 4.60 25.31
C GLU A 122 32.97 4.16 26.24
N LYS A 123 32.94 2.91 26.73
CA LYS A 123 34.03 2.34 27.53
C LYS A 123 35.34 2.21 26.75
N CYS A 124 35.29 2.25 25.42
CA CYS A 124 36.39 1.87 24.55
C CYS A 124 37.02 3.07 23.82
N LEU A 125 36.23 4.10 23.53
CA LEU A 125 36.69 5.28 22.80
C LEU A 125 37.06 6.39 23.81
N LEU A 126 38.33 6.38 24.20
CA LEU A 126 38.96 7.40 25.04
C LEU A 126 38.94 8.75 24.30
N ASN A 127 37.88 9.54 24.48
CA ASN A 127 37.84 11.03 24.49
C ASN A 127 36.55 11.66 23.96
N ASN A 128 35.54 10.91 23.52
CA ASN A 128 34.25 11.50 23.15
C ASN A 128 33.10 10.66 23.71
N SER A 129 32.13 11.30 24.39
CA SER A 129 30.84 10.68 24.68
C SER A 129 30.16 10.35 23.35
N ILE A 130 29.99 9.07 23.05
CA ILE A 130 29.29 8.63 21.85
C ILE A 130 27.84 8.50 22.24
N ASN A 131 27.05 9.51 21.89
CA ASN A 131 25.63 9.29 21.75
C ASN A 131 25.47 8.40 20.50
N ILE A 132 24.71 7.30 20.57
CA ILE A 132 24.36 6.49 19.38
C ILE A 132 22.86 6.68 19.17
N ASP A 133 22.51 7.83 18.62
CA ASP A 133 21.20 8.22 18.15
C ASP A 133 21.09 8.10 16.62
N CYS A 134 22.21 8.12 15.87
CA CYS A 134 22.23 7.93 14.41
C CYS A 134 23.41 7.08 13.90
N GLU A 135 23.26 6.47 12.72
CA GLU A 135 24.22 5.54 12.14
C GLU A 135 25.59 6.16 11.79
N GLN A 136 25.68 7.49 11.74
CA GLN A 136 26.91 8.24 11.48
C GLN A 136 27.82 8.38 12.71
N GLU A 137 27.32 8.16 13.93
CA GLU A 137 28.08 8.42 15.17
C GLU A 137 29.17 7.39 15.45
N LEU A 138 28.96 6.13 15.04
CA LEU A 138 30.02 5.11 15.05
C LEU A 138 30.75 5.12 13.71
N ASP A 139 32.02 5.53 13.63
CA ASP A 139 32.76 5.67 12.35
C ASP A 139 32.93 4.32 11.58
N SER A 140 33.13 4.37 10.25
CA SER A 140 33.28 3.18 9.40
C SER A 140 34.75 2.72 9.30
N LEU A 141 35.01 1.47 9.69
CA LEU A 141 36.32 0.82 9.60
C LEU A 141 36.74 0.65 8.14
N MET A 142 35.83 0.21 7.27
CA MET A 142 36.03 0.09 5.83
C MET A 142 36.48 1.42 5.22
N TYR A 143 35.82 2.53 5.58
CA TYR A 143 36.20 3.84 5.09
C TYR A 143 37.57 4.30 5.62
N LYS A 144 37.91 4.00 6.88
CA LYS A 144 39.23 4.32 7.46
C LYS A 144 40.35 3.57 6.77
N VAL A 145 40.17 2.27 6.56
CA VAL A 145 41.11 1.42 5.82
C VAL A 145 41.27 1.97 4.41
N TYR A 146 40.16 2.22 3.70
CA TYR A 146 40.16 2.83 2.39
C TYR A 146 40.97 4.13 2.36
N LYS A 147 40.70 5.06 3.28
CA LYS A 147 41.38 6.35 3.34
C LYS A 147 42.90 6.17 3.55
N LYS A 148 43.32 5.29 4.46
CA LYS A 148 44.75 5.01 4.69
C LYS A 148 45.41 4.35 3.47
N CYS A 149 44.71 3.46 2.77
CA CYS A 149 45.20 2.90 1.50
C CYS A 149 45.36 3.99 0.43
N VAL A 150 44.43 4.95 0.34
CA VAL A 150 44.56 6.09 -0.59
C VAL A 150 45.71 7.01 -0.21
N ASP A 151 45.81 7.42 1.06
CA ASP A 151 46.86 8.33 1.53
C ASP A 151 48.27 7.72 1.38
N SER A 152 48.35 6.39 1.41
CA SER A 152 49.59 5.62 1.21
C SER A 152 49.88 5.24 -0.25
N ASN A 153 49.11 5.76 -1.23
CA ASN A 153 49.19 5.44 -2.66
C ASN A 153 48.94 3.95 -3.04
N PHE A 154 48.35 3.15 -2.15
CA PHE A 154 47.91 1.77 -2.44
C PHE A 154 46.54 1.73 -3.14
N SER A 155 45.89 2.87 -3.38
CA SER A 155 44.55 2.97 -3.98
C SER A 155 44.38 2.29 -5.34
N LYS A 156 45.47 2.07 -6.08
CA LYS A 156 45.45 1.35 -7.37
C LYS A 156 45.15 -0.15 -7.24
N ASN A 157 45.14 -0.69 -6.01
CA ASN A 157 44.98 -2.12 -5.77
C ASN A 157 43.56 -2.54 -5.34
N LEU A 158 42.64 -1.59 -5.09
CA LEU A 158 41.27 -1.94 -4.77
C LEU A 158 40.49 -2.30 -6.03
N SER A 159 39.88 -3.48 -6.03
CA SER A 159 38.97 -3.92 -7.06
C SER A 159 37.68 -3.12 -7.04
N LEU A 160 36.98 -3.09 -8.17
CA LEU A 160 35.69 -2.41 -8.28
C LEU A 160 34.64 -3.00 -7.32
N LYS A 161 34.68 -4.32 -7.14
CA LYS A 161 33.85 -5.07 -6.20
C LYS A 161 34.03 -4.59 -4.75
N GLU A 162 35.25 -4.36 -4.29
CA GLU A 162 35.49 -3.84 -2.94
C GLU A 162 34.98 -2.40 -2.78
N VAL A 163 35.11 -1.57 -3.82
CA VAL A 163 34.55 -0.22 -3.84
C VAL A 163 33.01 -0.25 -3.76
N GLU A 164 32.35 -1.21 -4.40
CA GLU A 164 30.89 -1.39 -4.30
C GLU A 164 30.45 -1.66 -2.87
N LEU A 165 31.11 -2.58 -2.16
CA LEU A 165 30.80 -2.90 -0.77
C LEU A 165 30.93 -1.66 0.12
N LEU A 166 32.01 -0.90 -0.03
CA LEU A 166 32.21 0.35 0.70
C LEU A 166 31.12 1.39 0.40
N LEU A 167 30.74 1.56 -0.87
CA LEU A 167 29.70 2.52 -1.26
C LEU A 167 28.33 2.11 -0.71
N VAL A 168 28.01 0.81 -0.67
CA VAL A 168 26.77 0.31 -0.04
C VAL A 168 26.74 0.63 1.45
N ILE A 169 27.84 0.42 2.17
CA ILE A 169 27.94 0.77 3.60
C ILE A 169 27.76 2.27 3.80
N LEU A 170 28.47 3.12 3.04
CA LEU A 170 28.31 4.57 3.14
C LEU A 170 26.88 5.03 2.78
N PHE A 171 26.22 4.35 1.86
CA PHE A 171 24.82 4.58 1.51
C PHE A 171 23.87 4.23 2.67
N ARG A 172 24.03 3.04 3.26
CA ARG A 172 23.27 2.62 4.45
C ARG A 172 23.45 3.61 5.61
N ARG A 173 24.66 4.15 5.75
CA ARG A 173 25.04 5.14 6.77
C ARG A 173 24.58 6.57 6.47
N SER A 174 23.95 6.81 5.32
CA SER A 174 23.55 8.15 4.88
C SER A 174 24.73 9.15 4.84
N GLU A 175 25.96 8.70 4.51
CA GLU A 175 27.18 9.53 4.51
C GLU A 175 27.50 10.11 3.12
N SER A 176 26.61 10.97 2.60
CA SER A 176 26.68 11.53 1.23
C SER A 176 28.03 12.16 0.85
N SER A 177 28.62 12.98 1.73
CA SER A 177 29.91 13.64 1.45
C SER A 177 31.05 12.64 1.24
N ARG A 178 31.12 11.58 2.08
CA ARG A 178 32.16 10.54 1.96
C ARG A 178 31.85 9.62 0.78
N PHE A 179 30.58 9.28 0.59
CA PHE A 179 30.09 8.52 -0.56
C PHE A 179 30.54 9.16 -1.89
N PHE A 180 30.21 10.43 -2.13
CA PHE A 180 30.55 11.09 -3.40
C PHE A 180 32.06 11.31 -3.58
N LYS A 181 32.84 11.43 -2.50
CA LYS A 181 34.31 11.44 -2.56
C LYS A 181 34.89 10.12 -3.04
N VAL A 182 34.35 8.98 -2.59
CA VAL A 182 34.76 7.65 -3.06
C VAL A 182 34.26 7.45 -4.49
N PHE A 183 32.96 7.67 -4.73
CA PHE A 183 32.30 7.53 -6.02
C PHE A 183 33.02 8.28 -7.15
N GLY A 184 33.46 9.52 -6.90
CA GLY A 184 34.14 10.35 -7.91
C GLY A 184 35.49 9.79 -8.36
N ARG A 185 36.20 9.04 -7.50
CA ARG A 185 37.59 8.59 -7.73
C ARG A 185 37.73 7.28 -8.50
N HIS A 186 36.68 6.46 -8.52
CA HIS A 186 36.75 5.09 -9.05
C HIS A 186 35.99 4.92 -10.37
N LYS A 187 36.25 3.82 -11.09
CA LYS A 187 35.40 3.40 -12.22
C LYS A 187 34.00 3.04 -11.70
N LYS A 188 32.98 3.12 -12.55
CA LYS A 188 31.58 2.87 -12.17
C LYS A 188 31.09 1.62 -12.88
N SER A 189 30.36 0.77 -12.15
CA SER A 189 29.44 -0.21 -12.73
C SER A 189 28.04 0.42 -12.83
N LYS A 190 27.10 -0.27 -13.50
CA LYS A 190 25.68 0.13 -13.50
C LYS A 190 25.10 0.20 -12.09
N GLY A 191 25.47 -0.74 -11.23
CA GLY A 191 25.05 -0.78 -9.83
C GLY A 191 25.55 0.43 -9.03
N ILE A 192 26.84 0.75 -9.10
CA ILE A 192 27.42 1.94 -8.45
C ILE A 192 26.73 3.21 -8.94
N PHE A 193 26.58 3.35 -10.26
CA PHE A 193 25.97 4.53 -10.85
C PHE A 193 24.56 4.77 -10.31
N ARG A 194 23.72 3.74 -10.30
CA ARG A 194 22.36 3.83 -9.77
C ARG A 194 22.31 3.99 -8.25
N LEU A 195 23.26 3.41 -7.52
CA LEU A 195 23.43 3.70 -6.09
C LEU A 195 23.75 5.18 -5.84
N GLY A 196 24.55 5.80 -6.73
CA GLY A 196 24.82 7.23 -6.70
C GLY A 196 23.58 8.09 -6.97
N LEU A 197 22.77 7.71 -7.96
CA LEU A 197 21.47 8.36 -8.20
C LEU A 197 20.54 8.22 -6.99
N LEU A 198 20.49 7.03 -6.38
CA LEU A 198 19.68 6.77 -5.20
C LEU A 198 20.12 7.60 -3.98
N MET A 199 21.44 7.77 -3.79
CA MET A 199 21.98 8.65 -2.76
C MET A 199 21.57 10.10 -3.00
N SER A 200 21.69 10.62 -4.23
CA SER A 200 21.25 11.98 -4.56
C SER A 200 19.74 12.18 -4.34
N LEU A 201 18.91 11.18 -4.67
CA LEU A 201 17.48 11.20 -4.37
C LEU A 201 17.21 11.27 -2.87
N LYS A 202 17.91 10.47 -2.08
CA LYS A 202 17.79 10.44 -0.61
C LYS A 202 18.18 11.78 0.03
N ASP A 203 19.19 12.45 -0.52
CA ASP A 203 19.63 13.78 -0.06
C ASP A 203 18.72 14.92 -0.56
N GLY A 204 17.80 14.65 -1.49
CA GLY A 204 17.03 15.69 -2.18
C GLY A 204 17.87 16.59 -3.11
N ASP A 205 19.06 16.16 -3.52
CA ASP A 205 19.98 16.92 -4.37
C ASP A 205 19.74 16.64 -5.86
N GLU A 206 18.69 17.27 -6.40
CA GLU A 206 18.33 17.20 -7.81
C GLU A 206 19.47 17.66 -8.74
N ALA A 207 20.29 18.64 -8.32
CA ALA A 207 21.36 19.17 -9.13
C ALA A 207 22.49 18.15 -9.34
N SER A 208 22.88 17.44 -8.28
CA SER A 208 23.86 16.35 -8.38
C SER A 208 23.30 15.18 -9.18
N MET A 209 22.03 14.84 -9.01
CA MET A 209 21.37 13.79 -9.80
C MET A 209 21.39 14.12 -11.30
N HIS A 210 21.04 15.36 -11.68
CA HIS A 210 21.09 15.81 -13.08
C HIS A 210 22.51 15.72 -13.65
N LYS A 211 23.53 16.16 -12.91
CA LYS A 211 24.94 16.05 -13.33
C LYS A 211 25.37 14.60 -13.54
N LEU A 212 24.93 13.68 -12.69
CA LEU A 212 25.21 12.26 -12.85
C LEU A 212 24.57 11.71 -14.14
N LEU A 213 23.32 12.09 -14.43
CA LEU A 213 22.63 11.68 -15.66
C LEU A 213 23.28 12.26 -16.92
N GLU A 214 23.70 13.52 -16.91
CA GLU A 214 24.41 14.14 -18.04
C GLU A 214 25.77 13.49 -18.31
N GLY A 215 26.45 13.04 -17.25
CA GLY A 215 27.71 12.32 -17.33
C GLY A 215 27.56 10.81 -17.58
N TYR A 216 26.34 10.31 -17.76
CA TYR A 216 26.08 8.88 -17.97
C TYR A 216 26.50 8.45 -19.37
N ASN A 217 27.37 7.44 -19.43
CA ASN A 217 27.72 6.75 -20.67
C ASN A 217 27.81 5.25 -20.37
N GLU A 218 26.88 4.46 -20.90
CA GLU A 218 26.79 3.02 -20.66
C GLU A 218 28.06 2.28 -21.10
N ASP A 219 28.65 2.68 -22.23
CA ASP A 219 29.88 2.08 -22.78
C ASP A 219 31.11 2.31 -21.88
N SER A 220 31.04 3.30 -20.98
CA SER A 220 32.13 3.59 -20.03
C SER A 220 32.05 2.75 -18.76
N LEU A 221 30.93 2.06 -18.53
CA LEU A 221 30.69 1.29 -17.31
C LEU A 221 31.44 -0.04 -17.33
N SER A 222 31.85 -0.48 -16.15
CA SER A 222 32.40 -1.82 -15.96
C SER A 222 31.30 -2.86 -15.93
N VAL A 223 31.56 -4.02 -16.54
CA VAL A 223 30.72 -5.22 -16.44
C VAL A 223 30.98 -5.98 -15.13
N GLU A 224 32.16 -5.80 -14.54
CA GLU A 224 32.49 -6.35 -13.22
C GLU A 224 31.68 -5.64 -12.12
N SER A 225 30.81 -6.37 -11.44
CA SER A 225 29.97 -5.85 -10.36
C SER A 225 29.42 -6.97 -9.48
N TYR A 226 29.40 -6.77 -8.16
CA TYR A 226 28.65 -7.60 -7.21
C TYR A 226 27.15 -7.57 -7.50
N PHE A 227 26.61 -6.42 -7.93
CA PHE A 227 25.18 -6.30 -8.27
C PHE A 227 24.77 -7.21 -9.44
N LEU A 228 25.68 -7.46 -10.39
CA LEU A 228 25.43 -8.25 -11.59
C LEU A 228 25.90 -9.72 -11.48
N SER A 229 26.50 -10.09 -10.36
CA SER A 229 27.06 -11.42 -10.14
C SER A 229 26.09 -12.33 -9.39
N ASN A 230 26.26 -13.65 -9.49
CA ASN A 230 25.56 -14.62 -8.64
C ASN A 230 25.87 -14.46 -7.14
N GLU A 231 26.84 -13.61 -6.78
CA GLU A 231 27.16 -13.22 -5.41
C GLU A 231 26.25 -12.07 -4.90
N SER A 232 25.23 -11.65 -5.68
CA SER A 232 24.27 -10.60 -5.29
C SER A 232 23.54 -10.90 -3.99
N ASP A 233 23.39 -12.17 -3.62
CA ASP A 233 22.80 -12.60 -2.35
C ASP A 233 23.57 -12.09 -1.14
N PHE A 234 24.88 -11.85 -1.31
CA PHE A 234 25.71 -11.22 -0.29
C PHE A 234 25.31 -9.75 -0.07
N LEU A 235 24.98 -9.03 -1.14
CA LEU A 235 24.48 -7.65 -1.08
C LEU A 235 23.04 -7.57 -0.57
N ARG A 236 22.18 -8.56 -0.88
CA ARG A 236 20.76 -8.62 -0.45
C ARG A 236 20.59 -8.49 1.06
N ARG A 237 21.62 -8.82 1.84
CA ARG A 237 21.67 -8.63 3.29
C ARG A 237 21.63 -7.16 3.72
N SER A 238 22.12 -6.26 2.87
CA SER A 238 22.35 -4.84 3.16
C SER A 238 21.55 -3.90 2.27
N ILE A 239 21.32 -4.28 1.01
CA ILE A 239 20.51 -3.52 0.06
C ILE A 239 19.87 -4.50 -0.91
N ASP A 240 18.61 -4.30 -1.25
CA ASP A 240 17.94 -5.08 -2.30
C ASP A 240 18.55 -4.70 -3.67
N PRO A 241 19.30 -5.60 -4.34
CA PRO A 241 19.86 -5.33 -5.65
C PRO A 241 18.80 -5.06 -6.70
N ASP A 242 17.57 -5.57 -6.51
CA ASP A 242 16.47 -5.35 -7.45
C ASP A 242 16.04 -3.87 -7.41
N TRP A 243 16.18 -3.18 -6.27
CA TRP A 243 15.96 -1.73 -6.21
C TRP A 243 16.94 -0.96 -7.08
N ILE A 244 18.16 -1.48 -7.21
CA ILE A 244 19.23 -0.86 -7.99
C ILE A 244 19.12 -1.24 -9.47
N LEU A 245 18.81 -2.49 -9.80
CA LEU A 245 18.94 -2.98 -11.18
C LEU A 245 17.64 -3.05 -11.98
N LEU A 246 16.47 -2.93 -11.35
CA LEU A 246 15.19 -3.02 -12.06
C LEU A 246 15.04 -1.92 -13.13
N GLY A 247 14.49 -2.26 -14.30
CA GLY A 247 14.26 -1.33 -15.41
C GLY A 247 15.52 -1.00 -16.23
N GLU A 248 15.33 -0.71 -17.52
CA GLU A 248 16.44 -0.37 -18.44
C GLU A 248 16.73 1.14 -18.46
N ASP A 249 15.68 1.97 -18.52
CA ASP A 249 15.79 3.42 -18.58
C ASP A 249 15.97 4.07 -17.20
N ASN A 250 16.95 4.98 -17.10
CA ASN A 250 17.27 5.65 -15.83
C ASN A 250 16.23 6.69 -15.43
N LYS A 251 15.51 7.34 -16.36
CA LYS A 251 14.49 8.34 -16.03
C LYS A 251 13.23 7.68 -15.47
N GLU A 252 12.78 6.61 -16.12
CA GLU A 252 11.68 5.77 -15.63
C GLU A 252 12.02 5.16 -14.27
N TRP A 253 13.24 4.63 -14.12
CA TRP A 253 13.72 4.09 -12.85
C TRP A 253 13.74 5.14 -11.73
N ILE A 254 14.24 6.37 -11.99
CA ILE A 254 14.22 7.47 -11.01
C ILE A 254 12.77 7.83 -10.62
N SER A 255 11.87 7.95 -11.60
CA SER A 255 10.47 8.28 -11.33
C SER A 255 9.80 7.22 -10.47
N PHE A 256 10.07 5.94 -10.76
CA PHE A 256 9.58 4.83 -9.97
C PHE A 256 10.16 4.83 -8.55
N ARG A 257 11.48 4.93 -8.38
CA ARG A 257 12.13 4.93 -7.06
C ARG A 257 11.71 6.11 -6.20
N ARG A 258 11.48 7.29 -6.79
CA ARG A 258 10.96 8.45 -6.06
C ARG A 258 9.59 8.16 -5.44
N LYS A 259 8.66 7.59 -6.21
CA LYS A 259 7.33 7.21 -5.72
C LYS A 259 7.39 6.15 -4.62
N GLU A 260 8.27 5.16 -4.77
CA GLU A 260 8.45 4.13 -3.73
C GLU A 260 9.09 4.72 -2.46
N MET A 261 10.08 5.61 -2.56
CA MET A 261 10.67 6.29 -1.40
C MET A 261 9.65 7.17 -0.68
N GLU A 262 8.84 7.94 -1.41
CA GLU A 262 7.74 8.73 -0.83
C GLU A 262 6.74 7.82 -0.07
N TRP A 263 6.45 6.64 -0.62
CA TRP A 263 5.61 5.65 0.06
C TRP A 263 6.28 5.08 1.32
N GLU A 264 7.55 4.68 1.23
CA GLU A 264 8.33 4.18 2.37
C GLU A 264 8.36 5.19 3.52
N GLU A 265 8.56 6.48 3.21
CA GLU A 265 8.53 7.57 4.19
C GLU A 265 7.15 7.74 4.82
N CYS A 266 6.07 7.65 4.03
CA CYS A 266 4.71 7.69 4.55
C CYS A 266 4.44 6.54 5.54
N VAL A 267 4.85 5.32 5.18
CA VAL A 267 4.68 4.13 6.03
C VAL A 267 5.50 4.26 7.31
N HIS A 268 6.76 4.67 7.18
CA HIS A 268 7.65 4.87 8.31
C HIS A 268 7.11 5.94 9.27
N PHE A 269 6.71 7.11 8.76
CA PHE A 269 6.11 8.17 9.56
C PHE A 269 4.84 7.70 10.27
N TRP A 270 3.96 6.97 9.57
CA TRP A 270 2.77 6.38 10.16
C TRP A 270 3.13 5.39 11.28
N ALA A 271 4.04 4.45 11.01
CA ALA A 271 4.47 3.43 11.96
C ALA A 271 5.06 4.04 13.23
N VAL A 272 5.92 5.06 13.10
CA VAL A 272 6.59 5.77 14.21
C VAL A 272 5.61 6.57 15.07
N ASN A 273 4.52 7.09 14.50
CA ASN A 273 3.60 7.97 15.22
C ASN A 273 2.30 7.28 15.68
N ARG A 274 2.05 6.03 15.26
CA ARG A 274 0.77 5.34 15.46
C ARG A 274 0.34 5.22 16.93
N GLU A 275 1.25 5.00 17.87
CA GLU A 275 0.90 4.77 19.28
C GLU A 275 0.26 5.99 19.97
N GLY A 276 0.66 7.21 19.60
CA GLY A 276 0.16 8.45 20.22
C GLY A 276 -1.21 8.90 19.74
N SER A 277 -1.66 8.50 18.53
CA SER A 277 -2.94 8.91 17.93
C SER A 277 -3.44 7.91 16.87
N SER A 278 -3.53 6.64 17.24
CA SER A 278 -3.75 5.51 16.32
C SER A 278 -4.98 5.68 15.43
N SER A 279 -6.10 6.16 15.97
CA SER A 279 -7.36 6.27 15.22
C SER A 279 -7.28 7.30 14.08
N ALA A 280 -6.69 8.47 14.31
CA ALA A 280 -6.59 9.50 13.29
C ALA A 280 -5.53 9.15 12.24
N LEU A 281 -4.37 8.65 12.69
CA LEU A 281 -3.28 8.27 11.80
C LEU A 281 -3.63 7.05 10.93
N ASN A 282 -4.35 6.06 11.45
CA ASN A 282 -4.82 4.92 10.66
C ASN A 282 -5.84 5.35 9.59
N LYS A 283 -6.70 6.33 9.88
CA LYS A 283 -7.60 6.91 8.87
C LYS A 283 -6.82 7.57 7.73
N SER A 284 -5.84 8.42 8.06
CA SER A 284 -4.98 9.06 7.05
C SER A 284 -4.17 8.02 6.26
N MET A 285 -3.71 6.96 6.93
CA MET A 285 -2.99 5.88 6.26
C MET A 285 -3.86 5.15 5.24
N MET A 286 -5.15 4.90 5.54
CA MET A 286 -6.08 4.35 4.56
C MET A 286 -6.22 5.24 3.32
N ASP A 287 -6.25 6.56 3.48
CA ASP A 287 -6.27 7.50 2.34
C ASP A 287 -4.99 7.42 1.51
N LEU A 288 -3.83 7.32 2.17
CA LEU A 288 -2.54 7.14 1.50
C LEU A 288 -2.48 5.80 0.76
N CYS A 289 -2.92 4.70 1.36
CA CYS A 289 -3.03 3.40 0.69
C CYS A 289 -3.88 3.48 -0.58
N ILE A 290 -5.01 4.18 -0.54
CA ILE A 290 -5.87 4.37 -1.72
C ILE A 290 -5.18 5.25 -2.77
N LYS A 291 -4.48 6.32 -2.36
CA LYS A 291 -3.78 7.25 -3.25
C LYS A 291 -2.59 6.58 -3.95
N HIS A 292 -1.84 5.75 -3.24
CA HIS A 292 -0.65 5.06 -3.74
C HIS A 292 -0.95 3.66 -4.29
N GLU A 293 -2.24 3.27 -4.39
CA GLU A 293 -2.70 1.98 -4.92
C GLU A 293 -2.21 0.75 -4.13
N LYS A 294 -1.88 0.95 -2.84
CA LYS A 294 -1.41 -0.06 -1.89
C LYS A 294 -2.61 -0.63 -1.10
N TYR A 295 -3.49 -1.33 -1.83
CA TYR A 295 -4.80 -1.72 -1.28
C TYR A 295 -4.72 -2.81 -0.22
N GLU A 296 -3.82 -3.79 -0.36
CA GLU A 296 -3.65 -4.85 0.63
C GLU A 296 -3.23 -4.29 1.98
N GLU A 297 -2.28 -3.38 1.97
CA GLU A 297 -1.79 -2.66 3.13
C GLU A 297 -2.94 -1.87 3.77
N GLY A 298 -3.73 -1.15 2.97
CA GLY A 298 -4.88 -0.42 3.48
C GLY A 298 -6.00 -1.31 4.03
N TRP A 299 -6.14 -2.54 3.51
CA TRP A 299 -7.04 -3.55 4.08
C TRP A 299 -6.54 -4.02 5.46
N VAL A 300 -5.23 -4.24 5.60
CA VAL A 300 -4.62 -4.57 6.90
C VAL A 300 -4.89 -3.45 7.92
N VAL A 301 -4.70 -2.18 7.54
CA VAL A 301 -5.04 -1.03 8.40
C VAL A 301 -6.52 -1.04 8.81
N TYR A 302 -7.43 -1.24 7.86
CA TYR A 302 -8.86 -1.29 8.15
C TYR A 302 -9.22 -2.42 9.12
N SER A 303 -8.72 -3.63 8.85
CA SER A 303 -9.07 -4.86 9.56
C SER A 303 -8.54 -4.88 11.00
N ARG A 304 -7.32 -4.39 11.24
CA ARG A 304 -6.62 -4.49 12.53
C ARG A 304 -6.53 -3.16 13.30
N GLY A 305 -6.50 -2.02 12.60
CA GLY A 305 -6.13 -0.73 13.17
C GLY A 305 -7.27 0.25 13.44
N CYS A 306 -8.45 0.06 12.84
CA CYS A 306 -9.50 1.08 12.86
C CYS A 306 -10.76 0.64 13.59
N LYS A 307 -11.28 1.51 14.48
CA LYS A 307 -12.70 1.46 14.88
C LYS A 307 -13.57 1.74 13.66
N LYS A 308 -14.66 0.99 13.49
CA LYS A 308 -15.54 1.02 12.32
C LYS A 308 -16.49 2.24 12.31
N THR A 309 -15.92 3.44 12.44
CA THR A 309 -16.67 4.70 12.32
C THR A 309 -17.15 4.90 10.87
N LEU A 310 -18.18 5.73 10.67
CA LEU A 310 -18.71 6.17 9.37
C LEU A 310 -17.61 6.42 8.31
N TYR A 311 -16.63 7.27 8.65
CA TYR A 311 -15.52 7.61 7.75
C TYR A 311 -14.69 6.38 7.33
N VAL A 312 -14.38 5.51 8.29
CA VAL A 312 -13.54 4.33 8.06
C VAL A 312 -14.27 3.33 7.17
N ILE A 313 -15.58 3.15 7.39
CA ILE A 313 -16.43 2.28 6.57
C ILE A 313 -16.47 2.79 5.13
N HIS A 314 -16.74 4.09 4.93
CA HIS A 314 -16.70 4.72 3.60
C HIS A 314 -15.35 4.50 2.89
N LYS A 315 -14.23 4.74 3.58
CA LYS A 315 -12.89 4.52 3.00
C LYS A 315 -12.60 3.05 2.70
N ALA A 316 -13.04 2.12 3.53
CA ALA A 316 -12.89 0.69 3.29
C ALA A 316 -13.73 0.21 2.09
N CYS A 317 -14.92 0.81 1.90
CA CYS A 317 -15.77 0.56 0.73
C CYS A 317 -15.04 1.01 -0.55
N LEU A 318 -14.55 2.25 -0.58
CA LEU A 318 -13.77 2.78 -1.71
C LEU A 318 -12.49 1.99 -1.98
N LEU A 319 -11.77 1.58 -0.92
CA LEU A 319 -10.58 0.74 -1.03
C LEU A 319 -10.92 -0.60 -1.69
N SER A 320 -11.99 -1.26 -1.26
CA SER A 320 -12.41 -2.56 -1.81
C SER A 320 -12.85 -2.44 -3.26
N LEU A 321 -13.61 -1.39 -3.60
CA LEU A 321 -14.05 -1.13 -4.97
C LEU A 321 -12.88 -0.82 -5.92
N LYS A 322 -11.92 -0.01 -5.47
CA LYS A 322 -10.71 0.31 -6.26
C LYS A 322 -9.78 -0.89 -6.40
N GLY A 323 -9.57 -1.65 -5.33
CA GLY A 323 -8.81 -2.91 -5.35
C GLY A 323 -9.43 -3.94 -6.29
N LEU A 324 -10.76 -4.10 -6.24
CA LEU A 324 -11.50 -4.95 -7.17
C LEU A 324 -11.33 -4.49 -8.62
N ARG A 325 -11.44 -3.19 -8.88
CA ARG A 325 -11.30 -2.64 -10.23
C ARG A 325 -9.91 -2.87 -10.82
N GLN A 326 -8.85 -2.70 -10.04
CA GLN A 326 -7.48 -2.82 -10.54
C GLN A 326 -7.01 -4.26 -10.67
N THR A 327 -7.36 -5.13 -9.73
CA THR A 327 -6.85 -6.51 -9.68
C THR A 327 -7.81 -7.53 -10.29
N ASN A 328 -9.11 -7.21 -10.38
CA ASN A 328 -10.19 -8.12 -10.74
C ASN A 328 -10.24 -9.40 -9.86
N ASP A 329 -9.64 -9.36 -8.66
CA ASP A 329 -9.60 -10.48 -7.73
C ASP A 329 -10.89 -10.56 -6.91
N ARG A 330 -11.47 -11.76 -6.84
CA ARG A 330 -12.71 -12.04 -6.10
C ARG A 330 -12.58 -11.81 -4.59
N LYS A 331 -11.36 -11.85 -4.02
CA LYS A 331 -11.17 -11.52 -2.60
C LYS A 331 -11.71 -10.14 -2.25
N TRP A 332 -11.62 -9.18 -3.17
CA TRP A 332 -12.13 -7.82 -2.96
C TRP A 332 -13.65 -7.74 -2.94
N ILE A 333 -14.35 -8.69 -3.58
CA ILE A 333 -15.80 -8.84 -3.46
C ILE A 333 -16.15 -9.25 -2.03
N SER A 334 -15.46 -10.26 -1.48
CA SER A 334 -15.65 -10.69 -0.07
C SER A 334 -15.43 -9.51 0.88
N ARG A 335 -14.29 -8.83 0.74
CA ARG A 335 -13.92 -7.67 1.57
C ARG A 335 -14.92 -6.53 1.47
N LEU A 336 -15.44 -6.23 0.27
CA LEU A 336 -16.50 -5.24 0.08
C LEU A 336 -17.73 -5.58 0.92
N PHE A 337 -18.14 -6.86 0.95
CA PHE A 337 -19.31 -7.26 1.71
C PHE A 337 -19.08 -7.36 3.21
N GLU A 338 -17.86 -7.62 3.66
CA GLU A 338 -17.48 -7.42 5.07
C GLU A 338 -17.68 -5.97 5.50
N VAL A 339 -17.38 -4.99 4.62
CA VAL A 339 -17.63 -3.57 4.88
C VAL A 339 -19.12 -3.25 4.91
N VAL A 340 -19.90 -3.82 3.97
CA VAL A 340 -21.37 -3.68 3.96
C VAL A 340 -21.98 -4.21 5.26
N GLU A 341 -21.55 -5.40 5.70
CA GLU A 341 -21.99 -6.01 6.97
C GLU A 341 -21.61 -5.15 8.17
N ALA A 342 -20.39 -4.61 8.19
CA ALA A 342 -19.92 -3.70 9.24
C ALA A 342 -20.71 -2.37 9.31
N SER A 343 -21.40 -1.96 8.23
CA SER A 343 -22.28 -0.78 8.22
C SER A 343 -23.67 -1.05 8.78
N GLY A 344 -24.10 -2.32 8.87
CA GLY A 344 -25.41 -2.73 9.37
C GLY A 344 -25.78 -2.23 10.77
N PRO A 345 -24.88 -2.30 11.79
CA PRO A 345 -25.18 -1.81 13.14
C PRO A 345 -25.08 -0.28 13.29
N GLU A 346 -24.52 0.43 12.31
CA GLU A 346 -24.29 1.87 12.37
C GLU A 346 -25.55 2.68 12.01
N GLU A 347 -25.45 4.02 12.11
CA GLU A 347 -26.51 4.93 11.68
C GLU A 347 -26.80 4.81 10.17
N ASP A 348 -28.00 5.23 9.77
CA ASP A 348 -28.48 5.13 8.39
C ASP A 348 -27.58 5.88 7.39
N ASP A 349 -26.84 6.90 7.84
CA ASP A 349 -25.86 7.62 7.03
C ASP A 349 -24.71 6.71 6.57
N ALA A 350 -24.24 5.77 7.40
CA ALA A 350 -23.20 4.82 7.01
C ALA A 350 -23.66 3.86 5.93
N LYS A 351 -24.88 3.34 6.09
CA LYS A 351 -25.51 2.42 5.14
C LYS A 351 -25.77 3.12 3.81
N TYR A 352 -26.24 4.36 3.87
CA TYR A 352 -26.47 5.17 2.67
C TYR A 352 -25.17 5.49 1.94
N LEU A 353 -24.10 5.88 2.64
CA LEU A 353 -22.79 6.12 2.02
C LEU A 353 -22.25 4.88 1.33
N VAL A 354 -22.25 3.72 2.01
CA VAL A 354 -21.79 2.46 1.42
C VAL A 354 -22.61 2.10 0.17
N ALA A 355 -23.94 2.27 0.24
CA ALA A 355 -24.79 2.04 -0.92
C ALA A 355 -24.47 2.99 -2.08
N SER A 356 -24.23 4.28 -1.79
CA SER A 356 -23.85 5.26 -2.81
C SER A 356 -22.52 4.89 -3.45
N ASP A 357 -21.50 4.58 -2.63
CA ASP A 357 -20.17 4.21 -3.11
C ASP A 357 -20.22 2.99 -4.03
N VAL A 358 -20.93 1.93 -3.63
CA VAL A 358 -21.09 0.73 -4.46
C VAL A 358 -21.70 1.12 -5.80
N ILE A 359 -22.86 1.79 -5.79
CA ILE A 359 -23.63 2.12 -6.98
C ILE A 359 -22.86 3.03 -7.94
N GLU A 360 -22.18 4.06 -7.43
CA GLU A 360 -21.41 5.00 -8.24
C GLU A 360 -20.22 4.33 -8.95
N ASN A 361 -19.65 3.28 -8.35
CA ASN A 361 -18.47 2.59 -8.88
C ASN A 361 -18.80 1.37 -9.76
N LEU A 362 -20.04 0.86 -9.76
CA LEU A 362 -20.43 -0.33 -10.53
C LEU A 362 -20.14 -0.20 -12.04
N SER A 363 -20.33 1.00 -12.59
CA SER A 363 -20.11 1.24 -14.03
C SER A 363 -18.65 1.09 -14.46
N ALA A 364 -17.70 1.27 -13.53
CA ALA A 364 -16.27 1.14 -13.79
C ALA A 364 -15.76 -0.32 -13.69
N LEU A 365 -16.62 -1.27 -13.29
CA LEU A 365 -16.28 -2.70 -13.20
C LEU A 365 -16.62 -3.43 -14.49
N SER A 366 -15.90 -4.51 -14.78
CA SER A 366 -16.22 -5.44 -15.87
C SER A 366 -17.61 -6.06 -15.67
N GLU A 367 -18.30 -6.44 -16.75
CA GLU A 367 -19.69 -6.96 -16.71
C GLU A 367 -19.83 -8.15 -15.74
N ASN A 368 -18.93 -9.13 -15.82
CA ASN A 368 -18.95 -10.30 -14.94
C ASN A 368 -18.81 -9.93 -13.46
N THR A 369 -17.85 -9.06 -13.14
CA THR A 369 -17.59 -8.63 -11.77
C THR A 369 -18.73 -7.76 -11.25
N ARG A 370 -19.26 -6.85 -12.08
CA ARG A 370 -20.43 -6.02 -11.78
C ARG A 370 -21.65 -6.86 -11.45
N ASN A 371 -21.93 -7.89 -12.24
CA ASN A 371 -23.06 -8.80 -12.01
C ASN A 371 -22.91 -9.58 -10.69
N LEU A 372 -21.70 -10.03 -10.35
CA LEU A 372 -21.44 -10.68 -9.05
C LEU A 372 -21.67 -9.73 -7.87
N VAL A 373 -21.11 -8.51 -7.95
CA VAL A 373 -21.31 -7.48 -6.91
C VAL A 373 -22.80 -7.14 -6.78
N LEU A 374 -23.50 -6.90 -7.88
CA LEU A 374 -24.93 -6.61 -7.89
C LEU A 374 -25.75 -7.74 -7.26
N LYS A 375 -25.55 -8.98 -7.72
CA LYS A 375 -26.25 -10.15 -7.17
C LYS A 375 -26.16 -10.20 -5.65
N GLU A 376 -24.94 -10.06 -5.16
CA GLU A 376 -24.62 -10.23 -3.77
C GLU A 376 -25.10 -9.03 -2.92
N PHE A 377 -24.97 -7.81 -3.45
CA PHE A 377 -25.45 -6.58 -2.83
C PHE A 377 -26.98 -6.54 -2.70
N ILE A 378 -27.71 -6.94 -3.74
CA ILE A 378 -29.17 -7.04 -3.70
C ILE A 378 -29.64 -8.10 -2.71
N THR A 379 -28.93 -9.22 -2.62
CA THR A 379 -29.25 -10.30 -1.68
C THR A 379 -29.06 -9.83 -0.23
N ARG A 380 -27.97 -9.10 0.04
CA ARG A 380 -27.64 -8.54 1.37
C ARG A 380 -28.34 -7.22 1.71
N MET A 381 -29.22 -6.71 0.86
CA MET A 381 -29.80 -5.37 1.06
C MET A 381 -30.57 -5.21 2.38
N ASP A 382 -31.11 -6.30 2.91
CA ASP A 382 -31.83 -6.27 4.19
C ASP A 382 -30.91 -5.86 5.35
N LEU A 383 -29.57 -5.97 5.20
CA LEU A 383 -28.56 -5.48 6.14
C LEU A 383 -28.42 -3.96 6.17
N LEU A 384 -28.75 -3.27 5.07
CA LEU A 384 -28.70 -1.81 4.97
C LEU A 384 -29.93 -1.14 5.64
N GLY A 385 -30.71 -1.93 6.38
CA GLY A 385 -31.89 -1.47 7.08
C GLY A 385 -33.09 -1.28 6.14
N LYS A 386 -34.28 -1.25 6.73
CA LYS A 386 -35.51 -0.90 6.02
C LYS A 386 -35.57 0.61 5.83
N ASN A 387 -34.67 1.16 5.01
CA ASN A 387 -34.62 2.58 4.68
C ASN A 387 -35.02 2.79 3.21
N GLU A 388 -36.13 3.49 2.98
CA GLU A 388 -36.64 3.74 1.62
C GLU A 388 -35.68 4.58 0.76
N LYS A 389 -34.88 5.46 1.38
CA LYS A 389 -33.90 6.28 0.65
C LYS A 389 -32.82 5.41 0.02
N ILE A 390 -32.36 4.39 0.75
CA ILE A 390 -31.35 3.44 0.24
C ILE A 390 -31.94 2.61 -0.90
N VAL A 391 -33.16 2.11 -0.73
CA VAL A 391 -33.86 1.38 -1.81
C VAL A 391 -33.98 2.24 -3.06
N ASN A 392 -34.45 3.49 -2.92
CA ASN A 392 -34.58 4.42 -4.03
C ASN A 392 -33.23 4.73 -4.69
N LEU A 393 -32.17 4.94 -3.90
CA LEU A 393 -30.81 5.15 -4.39
C LEU A 393 -30.33 3.99 -5.26
N VAL A 394 -30.54 2.74 -4.82
CA VAL A 394 -30.13 1.55 -5.57
C VAL A 394 -30.92 1.41 -6.86
N ILE A 395 -32.23 1.62 -6.84
CA ILE A 395 -33.08 1.56 -8.05
C ILE A 395 -32.63 2.63 -9.06
N ARG A 396 -32.38 3.87 -8.60
CA ARG A 396 -31.84 4.95 -9.43
C ARG A 396 -30.46 4.58 -10.00
N GLY A 397 -29.64 3.89 -9.22
CA GLY A 397 -28.38 3.31 -9.66
C GLY A 397 -28.54 2.31 -10.81
N LEU A 398 -29.47 1.36 -10.64
CA LEU A 398 -29.80 0.37 -11.67
C LEU A 398 -30.30 1.04 -12.95
N LEU A 399 -31.13 2.08 -12.85
CA LEU A 399 -31.58 2.87 -14.00
C LEU A 399 -30.41 3.50 -14.76
N SER A 400 -29.50 4.16 -14.03
CA SER A 400 -28.29 4.76 -14.62
C SER A 400 -27.42 3.71 -15.31
N LEU A 401 -27.29 2.51 -14.72
CA LEU A 401 -26.59 1.40 -15.35
C LEU A 401 -27.31 0.88 -16.61
N CYS A 402 -28.63 0.75 -16.59
CA CYS A 402 -29.41 0.32 -17.77
C CYS A 402 -29.21 1.29 -18.93
N GLN A 403 -29.20 2.59 -18.67
CA GLN A 403 -29.00 3.63 -19.68
C GLN A 403 -27.58 3.66 -20.26
N LYS A 404 -26.57 3.24 -19.48
CA LYS A 404 -25.16 3.26 -19.90
C LYS A 404 -24.69 1.94 -20.53
N CYS A 405 -25.40 0.83 -20.31
CA CYS A 405 -25.00 -0.47 -20.83
C CYS A 405 -25.67 -0.72 -22.19
N GLU A 406 -24.98 -0.45 -23.29
CA GLU A 406 -25.53 -0.61 -24.65
C GLU A 406 -25.37 -2.03 -25.26
N GLU A 407 -24.69 -2.99 -24.62
CA GLU A 407 -24.04 -4.06 -25.40
C GLU A 407 -24.41 -5.53 -25.11
N SER A 408 -25.33 -5.89 -24.19
CA SER A 408 -25.73 -7.31 -24.04
C SER A 408 -27.16 -7.55 -23.51
N GLN A 409 -27.95 -8.35 -24.24
CA GLN A 409 -29.31 -8.79 -23.84
C GLN A 409 -29.32 -9.49 -22.47
N LYS A 410 -28.22 -10.16 -22.11
CA LYS A 410 -28.07 -10.87 -20.83
C LYS A 410 -27.90 -9.91 -19.65
N ALA A 411 -27.09 -8.85 -19.80
CA ALA A 411 -26.96 -7.82 -18.77
C ALA A 411 -28.30 -7.13 -18.48
N HIS A 412 -29.05 -6.80 -19.54
CA HIS A 412 -30.38 -6.20 -19.43
C HIS A 412 -31.36 -7.09 -18.65
N THR A 413 -31.35 -8.39 -18.94
CA THR A 413 -32.19 -9.37 -18.22
C THR A 413 -31.86 -9.43 -16.72
N SER A 414 -30.56 -9.46 -16.37
CA SER A 414 -30.13 -9.50 -14.97
C SER A 414 -30.50 -8.22 -14.21
N LEU A 415 -30.32 -7.05 -14.81
CA LEU A 415 -30.68 -5.75 -14.20
C LEU A 415 -32.18 -5.65 -13.94
N GLY A 416 -33.02 -6.10 -14.89
CA GLY A 416 -34.47 -6.14 -14.71
C GLY A 416 -34.92 -7.08 -13.59
N ASN A 417 -34.24 -8.22 -13.41
CA ASN A 417 -34.52 -9.13 -12.31
C ASN A 417 -34.12 -8.53 -10.95
N TYR A 418 -33.00 -7.82 -10.87
CA TYR A 418 -32.59 -7.15 -9.63
C TYR A 418 -33.55 -6.03 -9.24
N ALA A 419 -33.99 -5.21 -10.20
CA ALA A 419 -34.98 -4.17 -9.97
C ALA A 419 -36.32 -4.74 -9.49
N ASP A 420 -36.74 -5.88 -10.03
CA ASP A 420 -37.97 -6.56 -9.64
C ASP A 420 -37.91 -7.16 -8.22
N ILE A 421 -36.80 -7.81 -7.87
CA ILE A 421 -36.54 -8.31 -6.51
C ILE A 421 -36.62 -7.15 -5.51
N LEU A 422 -35.98 -6.03 -5.84
CA LEU A 422 -35.98 -4.83 -5.02
C LEU A 422 -37.35 -4.25 -4.79
N TYR A 423 -38.07 -4.05 -5.89
CA TYR A 423 -39.40 -3.47 -5.89
C TYR A 423 -40.37 -4.36 -5.09
N THR A 424 -40.29 -5.67 -5.27
CA THR A 424 -41.10 -6.64 -4.53
C THR A 424 -40.80 -6.63 -3.03
N LYS A 425 -39.52 -6.59 -2.64
CA LYS A 425 -39.13 -6.45 -1.23
C LYS A 425 -39.66 -5.15 -0.62
N TRP A 426 -39.47 -4.03 -1.30
CA TRP A 426 -39.96 -2.72 -0.84
C TRP A 426 -41.47 -2.73 -0.65
N LYS A 427 -42.25 -3.21 -1.63
CA LYS A 427 -43.71 -3.35 -1.51
C LYS A 427 -44.12 -4.15 -0.28
N LYS A 428 -43.49 -5.30 -0.04
CA LYS A 428 -43.75 -6.14 1.13
C LYS A 428 -43.47 -5.39 2.44
N HIS A 429 -42.33 -4.71 2.54
CA HIS A 429 -41.96 -3.96 3.75
C HIS A 429 -42.88 -2.78 4.02
N LYS A 430 -43.32 -2.09 2.96
CA LYS A 430 -44.27 -0.97 3.02
C LYS A 430 -45.64 -1.42 3.54
N LEU A 431 -46.17 -2.53 3.03
CA LEU A 431 -47.45 -3.10 3.48
C LEU A 431 -47.40 -3.49 4.96
N CYS A 432 -46.26 -3.97 5.43
CA CYS A 432 -46.06 -4.29 6.86
C CYS A 432 -45.76 -3.07 7.74
N GLY A 433 -45.82 -1.84 7.21
CA GLY A 433 -45.60 -0.62 8.01
C GLY A 433 -44.17 -0.44 8.53
N ASN A 434 -43.17 -1.06 7.89
CA ASN A 434 -41.82 -1.11 8.43
C ASN A 434 -40.93 0.10 8.08
N TYR A 435 -41.46 1.11 7.38
CA TYR A 435 -40.71 2.29 6.97
C TYR A 435 -41.08 3.51 7.83
N PRO A 436 -40.12 4.39 8.17
CA PRO A 436 -40.39 5.63 8.89
C PRO A 436 -41.42 6.49 8.15
N LEU A 437 -42.22 7.28 8.89
CA LEU A 437 -43.32 8.08 8.33
C LEU A 437 -42.85 9.38 7.63
N ASP A 438 -41.63 9.86 7.93
CA ASP A 438 -41.14 11.14 7.42
C ASP A 438 -40.78 11.08 5.92
N ASN A 439 -41.30 12.03 5.13
CA ASN A 439 -41.10 12.15 3.67
C ASN A 439 -41.54 10.95 2.82
N ARG A 440 -42.38 10.06 3.37
CA ARG A 440 -42.85 8.83 2.72
C ARG A 440 -43.45 9.06 1.34
N ASP A 441 -44.34 10.04 1.20
CA ASP A 441 -45.06 10.28 -0.06
C ASP A 441 -44.15 10.69 -1.22
N GLN A 442 -43.09 11.46 -0.94
CA GLN A 442 -42.15 11.91 -1.97
C GLN A 442 -41.24 10.77 -2.40
N ILE A 443 -40.63 10.05 -1.45
CA ILE A 443 -39.73 8.94 -1.74
C ILE A 443 -40.49 7.79 -2.42
N GLU A 444 -41.71 7.51 -2.00
CA GLU A 444 -42.59 6.53 -2.63
C GLU A 444 -42.84 6.85 -4.11
N SER A 445 -43.13 8.12 -4.41
CA SER A 445 -43.36 8.58 -5.79
C SER A 445 -42.11 8.43 -6.65
N GLU A 446 -40.93 8.76 -6.09
CA GLU A 446 -39.65 8.61 -6.76
C GLU A 446 -39.32 7.14 -7.04
N ILE A 447 -39.59 6.23 -6.08
CA ILE A 447 -39.40 4.79 -6.28
C ILE A 447 -40.26 4.30 -7.44
N TYR A 448 -41.55 4.63 -7.47
CA TYR A 448 -42.41 4.24 -8.60
C TYR A 448 -41.90 4.78 -9.93
N SER A 449 -41.51 6.07 -9.97
CA SER A 449 -40.97 6.70 -11.17
C SER A 449 -39.68 6.00 -11.66
N ASN A 450 -38.76 5.72 -10.74
CA ASN A 450 -37.47 5.09 -11.06
C ASN A 450 -37.65 3.64 -11.51
N VAL A 451 -38.50 2.84 -10.85
CA VAL A 451 -38.78 1.46 -11.27
C VAL A 451 -39.47 1.41 -12.62
N LEU A 452 -40.48 2.26 -12.85
CA LEU A 452 -41.10 2.40 -14.17
C LEU A 452 -40.06 2.69 -15.24
N SER A 453 -39.13 3.61 -14.95
CA SER A 453 -38.05 3.97 -15.87
C SER A 453 -37.13 2.79 -16.19
N VAL A 454 -36.80 1.95 -15.20
CA VAL A 454 -35.96 0.77 -15.41
C VAL A 454 -36.66 -0.20 -16.36
N PHE A 455 -37.91 -0.57 -16.08
CA PHE A 455 -38.63 -1.54 -16.91
C PHE A 455 -38.97 -1.00 -18.30
N ASP A 456 -39.24 0.30 -18.43
CA ASP A 456 -39.41 0.98 -19.71
C ASP A 456 -38.12 0.95 -20.54
N THR A 457 -36.97 1.27 -19.92
CA THR A 457 -35.65 1.19 -20.58
C THR A 457 -35.33 -0.23 -21.06
N LEU A 458 -35.75 -1.24 -20.30
CA LEU A 458 -35.59 -2.67 -20.63
C LEU A 458 -36.70 -3.21 -21.54
N GLN A 459 -37.69 -2.39 -21.90
CA GLN A 459 -38.86 -2.74 -22.71
C GLN A 459 -39.72 -3.89 -22.13
N ASP A 460 -39.72 -4.07 -20.80
CA ASP A 460 -40.50 -5.09 -20.10
C ASP A 460 -41.94 -4.59 -19.83
N LYS A 461 -42.80 -4.72 -20.86
CA LYS A 461 -44.18 -4.20 -20.84
C LYS A 461 -45.03 -4.79 -19.71
N GLU A 462 -44.83 -6.06 -19.35
CA GLU A 462 -45.60 -6.72 -18.29
C GLU A 462 -45.30 -6.09 -16.93
N LYS A 463 -44.01 -5.88 -16.62
CA LYS A 463 -43.62 -5.24 -15.36
C LYS A 463 -43.99 -3.77 -15.31
N VAL A 464 -43.91 -3.03 -16.42
CA VAL A 464 -44.42 -1.65 -16.51
C VAL A 464 -45.89 -1.59 -16.10
N LEU A 465 -46.74 -2.47 -16.66
CA LEU A 465 -48.16 -2.55 -16.32
C LEU A 465 -48.38 -2.93 -14.85
N GLY A 466 -47.57 -3.83 -14.30
CA GLY A 466 -47.61 -4.20 -12.89
C GLY A 466 -47.39 -3.01 -11.96
N VAL A 467 -46.35 -2.22 -12.22
CA VAL A 467 -46.06 -1.02 -11.42
C VAL A 467 -47.15 0.03 -11.58
N CYS A 468 -47.66 0.22 -12.80
CA CYS A 468 -48.81 1.07 -13.10
C CYS A 468 -50.05 0.70 -12.27
N LYS A 469 -50.40 -0.60 -12.17
CA LYS A 469 -51.49 -1.08 -11.31
C LYS A 469 -51.24 -0.78 -9.83
N ASP A 470 -50.01 -0.97 -9.37
CA ASP A 470 -49.63 -0.68 -7.98
C ASP A 470 -49.80 0.81 -7.65
N VAL A 471 -49.41 1.71 -8.55
CA VAL A 471 -49.60 3.16 -8.39
C VAL A 471 -51.08 3.50 -8.23
N VAL A 472 -51.96 2.96 -9.10
CA VAL A 472 -53.43 3.14 -9.04
C VAL A 472 -53.99 2.71 -7.69
N ASN A 473 -53.55 1.54 -7.22
CA ASN A 473 -54.07 0.93 -6.00
C ASN A 473 -53.42 1.51 -4.73
N SER A 474 -52.44 2.40 -4.88
CA SER A 474 -51.75 3.02 -3.76
C SER A 474 -52.33 4.40 -3.41
N ASN A 475 -52.17 4.78 -2.14
CA ASN A 475 -52.46 6.14 -1.68
C ASN A 475 -51.33 7.12 -1.99
N ALA A 476 -50.38 6.76 -2.87
CA ALA A 476 -49.25 7.62 -3.23
C ALA A 476 -49.73 8.99 -3.70
N LYS A 477 -49.00 10.04 -3.30
CA LYS A 477 -49.12 11.35 -3.92
C LYS A 477 -48.56 11.26 -5.33
N ILE A 478 -49.28 11.75 -6.34
CA ILE A 478 -48.76 11.73 -7.71
C ILE A 478 -47.94 13.00 -7.90
N THR A 479 -46.62 12.86 -8.02
CA THR A 479 -45.75 14.00 -8.36
C THR A 479 -45.86 14.33 -9.84
N LYS A 480 -45.50 15.58 -10.21
CA LYS A 480 -45.50 16.03 -11.62
C LYS A 480 -44.60 15.15 -12.50
N GLU A 481 -43.47 14.68 -11.98
CA GLU A 481 -42.56 13.78 -12.69
C GLU A 481 -43.19 12.42 -12.95
N LEU A 482 -43.77 11.78 -11.92
CA LEU A 482 -44.46 10.50 -12.07
C LEU A 482 -45.64 10.60 -13.05
N CYS A 483 -46.41 11.68 -12.96
CA CYS A 483 -47.48 12.03 -13.89
C CYS A 483 -46.98 12.12 -15.34
N SER A 484 -45.93 12.92 -15.58
CA SER A 484 -45.36 13.11 -16.92
C SER A 484 -44.83 11.80 -17.50
N LYS A 485 -44.24 10.93 -16.65
CA LYS A 485 -43.75 9.60 -17.04
C LYS A 485 -44.88 8.68 -17.49
N ILE A 486 -45.96 8.63 -16.71
CA ILE A 486 -47.15 7.83 -17.02
C ILE A 486 -47.79 8.32 -18.33
N GLN A 487 -47.85 9.64 -18.55
CA GLN A 487 -48.36 10.22 -19.80
C GLN A 487 -47.49 9.89 -21.02
N ALA A 488 -46.16 9.90 -20.87
CA ALA A 488 -45.24 9.49 -21.93
C ALA A 488 -45.42 8.02 -22.31
N LEU A 489 -45.50 7.13 -21.30
CA LEU A 489 -45.78 5.70 -21.49
C LEU A 489 -47.13 5.45 -22.18
N HIS A 490 -48.16 6.22 -21.82
CA HIS A 490 -49.47 6.18 -22.45
C HIS A 490 -49.37 6.56 -23.94
N THR A 491 -48.67 7.64 -24.27
CA THR A 491 -48.54 8.12 -25.66
C THR A 491 -47.77 7.14 -26.55
N VAL A 492 -46.66 6.57 -26.07
CA VAL A 492 -45.83 5.59 -26.81
C VAL A 492 -46.53 4.24 -26.96
N ASN A 493 -47.25 3.77 -25.92
CA ASN A 493 -47.94 2.49 -26.00
C ASN A 493 -49.25 2.56 -26.80
N LEU A 494 -49.99 3.68 -26.79
CA LEU A 494 -51.18 3.88 -27.65
C LEU A 494 -50.86 3.79 -29.15
N GLU A 495 -49.67 4.25 -29.57
CA GLU A 495 -49.23 4.17 -30.98
C GLU A 495 -48.82 2.73 -31.37
N SER A 496 -48.23 1.95 -30.46
CA SER A 496 -47.81 0.57 -30.73
C SER A 496 -48.91 -0.50 -30.55
N LEU A 497 -49.90 -0.27 -29.68
CA LEU A 497 -50.96 -1.23 -29.33
C LEU A 497 -52.09 -1.38 -30.35
N LYS A 498 -52.06 -0.66 -31.48
CA LYS A 498 -53.01 -0.85 -32.58
C LYS A 498 -52.88 -2.22 -33.29
N SER A 499 -51.92 -3.07 -32.89
CA SER A 499 -51.57 -4.30 -33.61
C SER A 499 -51.68 -5.62 -32.83
N GLU A 500 -52.05 -5.65 -31.53
CA GLU A 500 -52.13 -6.92 -30.77
C GLU A 500 -53.44 -7.13 -29.94
N PRO A 501 -53.92 -8.38 -29.77
CA PRO A 501 -55.24 -8.70 -29.18
C PRO A 501 -55.30 -8.65 -27.64
N THR A 502 -54.15 -8.54 -26.95
CA THR A 502 -54.02 -8.42 -25.48
C THR A 502 -54.27 -6.98 -24.96
N SER A 503 -54.75 -6.08 -25.82
CA SER A 503 -54.74 -4.63 -25.66
C SER A 503 -55.84 -4.04 -24.76
N LEU A 504 -56.95 -4.74 -24.50
CA LEU A 504 -58.11 -4.11 -23.82
C LEU A 504 -57.90 -3.85 -22.32
N GLU A 505 -57.35 -4.82 -21.59
CA GLU A 505 -57.03 -4.63 -20.15
C GLU A 505 -55.93 -3.59 -19.97
N GLN A 506 -54.91 -3.62 -20.83
CA GLN A 506 -53.78 -2.68 -20.80
C GLN A 506 -54.25 -1.24 -21.02
N TYR A 507 -55.14 -1.03 -22.00
CA TYR A 507 -55.81 0.26 -22.23
C TYR A 507 -56.62 0.70 -21.01
N SER A 508 -57.44 -0.18 -20.42
CA SER A 508 -58.30 0.20 -19.28
C SER A 508 -57.51 0.61 -18.03
N VAL A 509 -56.35 0.00 -17.79
CA VAL A 509 -55.45 0.34 -16.68
C VAL A 509 -54.77 1.69 -16.94
N LEU A 510 -54.29 1.91 -18.15
CA LEU A 510 -53.67 3.15 -18.59
C LEU A 510 -54.66 4.33 -18.59
N GLU A 511 -55.90 4.11 -19.00
CA GLU A 511 -56.98 5.10 -18.99
C GLU A 511 -57.43 5.44 -17.55
N ARG A 512 -57.52 4.43 -16.67
CA ARG A 512 -57.73 4.65 -15.22
C ARG A 512 -56.59 5.43 -14.58
N LEU A 513 -55.34 5.16 -14.95
CA LEU A 513 -54.18 5.91 -14.48
C LEU A 513 -54.23 7.36 -14.90
N VAL A 514 -54.50 7.63 -16.18
CA VAL A 514 -54.65 9.00 -16.69
C VAL A 514 -55.81 9.71 -15.96
N SER A 515 -56.93 9.02 -15.74
CA SER A 515 -58.05 9.57 -14.97
C SER A 515 -57.70 9.87 -13.51
N LEU A 516 -56.95 9.00 -12.83
CA LEU A 516 -56.46 9.20 -11.46
C LEU A 516 -55.45 10.35 -11.35
N VAL A 517 -54.55 10.46 -12.32
CA VAL A 517 -53.60 11.55 -12.46
C VAL A 517 -54.33 12.89 -12.63
N LEU A 518 -55.40 12.91 -13.44
CA LEU A 518 -56.25 14.09 -13.66
C LEU A 518 -57.15 14.43 -12.46
N GLN A 519 -57.40 13.49 -11.54
CA GLN A 519 -58.24 13.71 -10.35
C GLN A 519 -57.44 14.15 -9.11
N LYS A 520 -56.15 13.78 -9.02
CA LYS A 520 -55.25 14.14 -7.90
C LYS A 520 -54.43 15.41 -8.14
N HIS A 521 -54.48 15.97 -9.35
CA HIS A 521 -54.04 17.32 -9.70
C HIS A 521 -55.25 18.23 -9.86
#